data_AF-A0A9X7Z7X1-F1
#
_entry.id   AF-A0A9X7Z7X1-F1
#
_cell.length_a   1.000
_cell.length_b   1.000
_cell.length_c   1.000
_cell.angle_alpha   90.00
_cell.angle_beta   90.00
_cell.angle_gamma   90.00
#
_symmetry.space_group_name_H-M   'P 1'
#
loop_
_entity.id
_entity.type
_entity.pdbx_description
1 polymer ?
#
loop_
_entity_poly.entity_id
_entity_poly.type
_entity_poly.pdbx_seq_one_letter_code
_entity_poly.pdbx_strand_id
1 'polypeptide(L)'
;MRRRLHFLVNREAGRGRALETWDEVSSSIVHQASVRGVDITFTHSFAGDPIPFHELAPDTILVSVGGDGSVHYAAQEAVKRGFVLGVVPAGTGNDFAKNLGLPSDLPGIIDVLLLGEPQPIDAVQVNNTHVFNLAGYGIDAEVVNWIESHPWIKKIGRLGYGVVVPVVLWRHRPFHVAVSVDGKELHHFPKASIFAIANGALFGGGMRIAPTASLSDGQLNLVVASGLSKFSILRLFTRIYRGTHVSHPAVTCMTGRHFIIEFSGPPTAAEYDGEAYPFPYRTEVHVQPGLRVLLPMQTLPT
;
A
#
# COMPACT_ATOMS: atom_id res chain seq x y z
N MET A 1 -19.75 -1.52 24.27
CA MET A 1 -19.44 -1.58 22.82
C MET A 1 -19.16 -3.04 22.45
N ARG A 2 -19.64 -3.53 21.31
CA ARG A 2 -19.37 -4.90 20.84
C ARG A 2 -18.53 -4.88 19.57
N ARG A 3 -17.47 -5.70 19.49
CA ARG A 3 -16.65 -5.89 18.28
C ARG A 3 -16.78 -7.32 17.76
N ARG A 4 -17.00 -7.46 16.45
CA ARG A 4 -16.84 -8.73 15.73
C ARG A 4 -15.61 -8.62 14.86
N LEU A 5 -14.59 -9.42 15.14
CA LEU A 5 -13.32 -9.39 14.41
C LEU A 5 -13.16 -10.68 13.62
N HIS A 6 -12.75 -10.60 12.36
CA HIS A 6 -12.30 -11.78 11.61
C HIS A 6 -10.86 -11.55 11.14
N PHE A 7 -9.93 -12.33 11.66
CA PHE A 7 -8.51 -12.18 11.37
C PHE A 7 -8.11 -12.99 10.13
N LEU A 8 -7.55 -12.32 9.13
CA LEU A 8 -6.89 -12.93 7.98
C LEU A 8 -5.38 -12.99 8.24
N VAL A 9 -4.88 -14.18 8.55
CA VAL A 9 -3.50 -14.37 9.02
C VAL A 9 -2.64 -14.94 7.89
N ASN A 10 -1.61 -14.21 7.46
CA ASN A 10 -0.63 -14.74 6.52
C ASN A 10 0.56 -15.35 7.25
N ARG A 11 0.63 -16.68 7.34
CA ARG A 11 1.67 -17.41 8.08
C ARG A 11 3.10 -17.08 7.63
N GLU A 12 3.28 -16.80 6.34
CA GLU A 12 4.59 -16.56 5.74
C GLU A 12 5.01 -15.08 5.82
N ALA A 13 4.08 -14.17 6.13
CA ALA A 13 4.36 -12.74 6.15
C ALA A 13 5.42 -12.40 7.21
N GLY A 14 6.32 -11.49 6.83
CA GLY A 14 7.40 -11.05 7.70
C GLY A 14 8.40 -12.14 8.08
N ARG A 15 8.44 -13.27 7.35
CA ARG A 15 9.24 -14.48 7.63
C ARG A 15 8.77 -15.23 8.87
N GLY A 16 7.45 -15.43 9.01
CA GLY A 16 6.86 -16.12 10.17
C GLY A 16 6.41 -15.20 11.29
N ARG A 17 6.90 -13.94 11.32
CA ARG A 17 6.51 -12.95 12.34
C ARG A 17 5.00 -12.72 12.43
N ALA A 18 4.28 -12.83 11.32
CA ALA A 18 2.82 -12.67 11.33
C ALA A 18 2.10 -13.79 12.09
N LEU A 19 2.62 -15.01 12.09
CA LEU A 19 2.09 -16.10 12.90
C LEU A 19 2.38 -15.87 14.39
N GLU A 20 3.62 -15.49 14.73
CA GLU A 20 4.00 -15.15 16.11
C GLU A 20 3.15 -13.98 16.65
N THR A 21 2.96 -12.93 15.85
CA THR A 21 2.13 -11.78 16.20
C THR A 21 0.67 -12.20 16.39
N TRP A 22 0.16 -13.10 15.55
CA TRP A 22 -1.18 -13.65 15.69
C TRP A 22 -1.36 -14.43 17.00
N ASP A 23 -0.39 -15.27 17.36
CA ASP A 23 -0.44 -16.04 18.61
C ASP A 23 -0.49 -15.10 19.83
N GLU A 24 0.26 -14.00 19.81
CA GLU A 24 0.24 -12.98 20.87
C GLU A 24 -1.09 -12.21 20.90
N VAL A 25 -1.61 -11.78 19.74
CA VAL A 25 -2.93 -11.10 19.66
C VAL A 25 -4.04 -12.01 20.14
N SER A 26 -4.13 -13.24 19.62
CA SER A 26 -5.21 -14.18 19.93
C SER A 26 -5.22 -14.58 21.41
N SER A 27 -4.04 -14.70 22.03
CA SER A 27 -3.90 -15.03 23.45
C SER A 27 -4.25 -13.86 24.38
N SER A 28 -4.09 -12.62 23.94
CA SER A 28 -4.23 -11.43 24.81
C SER A 28 -5.52 -10.63 24.59
N ILE A 29 -6.09 -10.63 23.38
CA ILE A 29 -7.15 -9.70 23.00
C ILE A 29 -8.42 -9.83 23.85
N VAL A 30 -8.77 -11.03 24.31
CA VAL A 30 -9.93 -11.27 25.20
C VAL A 30 -9.73 -10.63 26.56
N HIS A 31 -8.53 -10.82 27.15
CA HIS A 31 -8.21 -10.20 28.42
C HIS A 31 -8.17 -8.67 28.29
N GLN A 32 -7.50 -8.17 27.26
CA GLN A 32 -7.40 -6.74 26.97
C GLN A 32 -8.78 -6.09 26.73
N ALA A 33 -9.70 -6.79 26.05
CA ALA A 33 -11.07 -6.36 25.85
C ALA A 33 -11.86 -6.29 27.17
N SER A 34 -11.74 -7.31 28.01
CA SER A 34 -12.37 -7.35 29.34
C SER A 34 -11.92 -6.18 30.21
N VAL A 35 -10.62 -5.90 30.27
CA VAL A 35 -10.04 -4.76 31.01
C VAL A 35 -10.60 -3.42 30.51
N ARG A 36 -10.90 -3.30 29.21
CA ARG A 36 -11.45 -2.08 28.58
C ARG A 36 -12.98 -2.03 28.56
N GLY A 37 -13.66 -3.05 29.07
CA GLY A 37 -15.13 -3.13 29.02
C GLY A 37 -15.70 -3.28 27.61
N VAL A 38 -14.96 -3.90 26.69
CA VAL A 38 -15.39 -4.16 25.31
C VAL A 38 -15.83 -5.61 25.18
N ASP A 39 -17.05 -5.84 24.70
CA ASP A 39 -17.52 -7.19 24.34
C ASP A 39 -16.91 -7.57 22.98
N ILE A 40 -16.26 -8.72 22.88
CA ILE A 40 -15.63 -9.16 21.63
C ILE A 40 -16.02 -10.58 21.27
N THR A 41 -16.15 -10.81 19.97
CA THR A 41 -16.11 -12.14 19.37
C THR A 41 -15.12 -12.11 18.22
N PHE A 42 -14.25 -13.11 18.11
CA PHE A 42 -13.36 -13.20 16.96
C PHE A 42 -13.26 -14.60 16.38
N THR A 43 -13.00 -14.65 15.08
CA THR A 43 -12.62 -15.86 14.33
C THR A 43 -11.40 -15.54 13.48
N HIS A 44 -10.79 -16.56 12.86
CA HIS A 44 -9.65 -16.34 11.97
C HIS A 44 -9.69 -17.30 10.78
N SER A 45 -8.93 -16.97 9.75
CA SER A 45 -8.62 -17.82 8.62
C SER A 45 -7.19 -17.54 8.18
N PHE A 46 -6.50 -18.55 7.64
CA PHE A 46 -5.15 -18.35 7.12
C PHE A 46 -5.19 -17.99 5.64
N ALA A 47 -4.29 -17.11 5.21
CA ALA A 47 -4.14 -16.78 3.80
C ALA A 47 -3.82 -18.04 2.99
N GLY A 48 -4.59 -18.26 1.91
CA GLY A 48 -4.51 -19.47 1.08
C GLY A 48 -5.58 -20.53 1.40
N ASP A 49 -6.19 -20.47 2.58
CA ASP A 49 -7.33 -21.32 2.93
C ASP A 49 -8.66 -20.70 2.42
N PRO A 50 -9.72 -21.48 2.20
CA PRO A 50 -11.05 -20.95 1.94
C PRO A 50 -11.55 -20.07 3.10
N ILE A 51 -11.93 -18.82 2.80
CA ILE A 51 -12.44 -17.87 3.80
C ILE A 51 -13.97 -17.82 3.69
N PRO A 52 -14.73 -18.08 4.78
CA PRO A 52 -16.18 -18.12 4.77
C PRO A 52 -16.80 -16.72 4.82
N PHE A 53 -16.43 -15.82 3.91
CA PHE A 53 -16.87 -14.42 3.92
C PHE A 53 -18.40 -14.24 3.93
N HIS A 54 -19.14 -15.20 3.41
CA HIS A 54 -20.61 -15.18 3.36
C HIS A 54 -21.28 -15.51 4.70
N GLU A 55 -20.53 -16.09 5.64
CA GLU A 55 -20.98 -16.42 6.99
C GLU A 55 -20.65 -15.28 7.99
N LEU A 56 -19.81 -14.34 7.59
CA LEU A 56 -19.43 -13.20 8.43
C LEU A 56 -20.58 -12.19 8.51
N ALA A 57 -20.84 -11.69 9.72
CA ALA A 57 -21.85 -10.67 9.94
C ALA A 57 -21.47 -9.34 9.23
N PRO A 58 -22.43 -8.52 8.76
CA PRO A 58 -22.14 -7.27 8.04
C PRO A 58 -21.31 -6.24 8.82
N ASP A 59 -21.36 -6.26 10.15
CA ASP A 59 -20.60 -5.37 11.04
C ASP A 59 -19.23 -5.96 11.47
N THR A 60 -18.80 -7.06 10.83
CA THR A 60 -17.48 -7.65 11.06
C THR A 60 -16.38 -6.70 10.60
N ILE A 61 -15.39 -6.52 11.47
CA ILE A 61 -14.11 -5.89 11.13
C ILE A 61 -13.19 -6.98 10.59
N LEU A 62 -12.83 -6.86 9.32
CA LEU A 62 -11.88 -7.75 8.67
C LEU A 62 -10.47 -7.29 9.01
N VAL A 63 -9.73 -8.07 9.81
CA VAL A 63 -8.43 -7.68 10.33
C VAL A 63 -7.32 -8.40 9.57
N SER A 64 -6.49 -7.67 8.84
CA SER A 64 -5.28 -8.24 8.23
C SER A 64 -4.17 -8.41 9.26
N VAL A 65 -3.59 -9.61 9.37
CA VAL A 65 -2.36 -9.88 10.13
C VAL A 65 -1.27 -10.29 9.15
N GLY A 66 -0.38 -9.34 8.83
CA GLY A 66 0.62 -9.55 7.79
C GLY A 66 1.31 -8.27 7.32
N GLY A 67 1.92 -8.32 6.13
CA GLY A 67 2.53 -7.17 5.47
C GLY A 67 1.59 -6.48 4.47
N ASP A 68 2.15 -5.57 3.68
CA ASP A 68 1.38 -4.73 2.74
C ASP A 68 0.56 -5.55 1.73
N GLY A 69 1.08 -6.66 1.19
CA GLY A 69 0.30 -7.53 0.29
C GLY A 69 -0.90 -8.22 0.98
N SER A 70 -0.78 -8.57 2.27
CA SER A 70 -1.92 -9.12 3.04
C SER A 70 -2.96 -8.05 3.33
N VAL A 71 -2.51 -6.82 3.60
CA VAL A 71 -3.38 -5.67 3.77
C VAL A 71 -4.09 -5.34 2.45
N HIS A 72 -3.39 -5.36 1.32
CA HIS A 72 -3.98 -5.16 0.00
C HIS A 72 -5.10 -6.17 -0.29
N TYR A 73 -4.86 -7.46 -0.05
CA TYR A 73 -5.89 -8.49 -0.19
C TYR A 73 -7.11 -8.24 0.72
N ALA A 74 -6.88 -8.01 2.01
CA ALA A 74 -7.96 -7.75 2.96
C ALA A 74 -8.73 -6.46 2.63
N ALA A 75 -8.05 -5.41 2.17
CA ALA A 75 -8.63 -4.16 1.74
C ALA A 75 -9.55 -4.34 0.52
N GLN A 76 -9.13 -5.11 -0.49
CA GLN A 76 -9.97 -5.44 -1.63
C GLN A 76 -11.25 -6.18 -1.21
N GLU A 77 -11.14 -7.19 -0.35
CA GLU A 77 -12.32 -7.92 0.16
C GLU A 77 -13.19 -7.04 1.08
N ALA A 78 -12.60 -6.13 1.84
CA ALA A 78 -13.33 -5.17 2.66
C ALA A 78 -14.16 -4.20 1.82
N VAL A 79 -13.58 -3.60 0.77
CA VAL A 79 -14.31 -2.74 -0.19
C VAL A 79 -15.44 -3.52 -0.85
N LYS A 80 -15.13 -4.70 -1.40
CA LYS A 80 -16.08 -5.54 -2.13
C LYS A 80 -17.30 -5.94 -1.30
N ARG A 81 -17.13 -6.08 0.02
CA ARG A 81 -18.15 -6.61 0.94
C ARG A 81 -18.71 -5.57 1.91
N GLY A 82 -18.16 -4.36 1.92
CA GLY A 82 -18.55 -3.28 2.83
C GLY A 82 -18.03 -3.43 4.27
N PHE A 83 -17.04 -4.30 4.51
CA PHE A 83 -16.44 -4.47 5.84
C PHE A 83 -15.57 -3.27 6.22
N VAL A 84 -15.37 -3.10 7.53
CA VAL A 84 -14.32 -2.21 8.06
C VAL A 84 -13.01 -3.00 8.09
N LEU A 85 -11.92 -2.39 7.63
CA LEU A 85 -10.58 -2.97 7.69
C LEU A 85 -9.91 -2.66 9.03
N GLY A 86 -9.39 -3.68 9.70
CA GLY A 86 -8.38 -3.55 10.75
C GLY A 86 -7.02 -4.01 10.24
N VAL A 87 -5.95 -3.48 10.81
CA VAL A 87 -4.58 -3.83 10.40
C VAL A 87 -3.72 -4.14 11.60
N VAL A 88 -3.13 -5.34 11.60
CA VAL A 88 -2.05 -5.76 12.51
C VAL A 88 -0.78 -5.89 11.67
N PRO A 89 0.11 -4.87 11.69
CA PRO A 89 1.28 -4.84 10.83
C PRO A 89 2.35 -5.81 11.31
N ALA A 90 2.58 -6.88 10.55
CA ALA A 90 3.56 -7.93 10.84
C ALA A 90 4.51 -8.24 9.66
N GLY A 91 4.48 -7.42 8.61
CA GLY A 91 5.39 -7.48 7.46
C GLY A 91 6.70 -6.72 7.67
N THR A 92 7.51 -6.69 6.61
CA THR A 92 8.84 -6.01 6.60
C THR A 92 8.72 -4.51 6.34
N GLY A 93 7.79 -4.11 5.45
CA GLY A 93 7.54 -2.71 5.08
C GLY A 93 6.50 -2.06 5.99
N ASN A 94 5.27 -2.59 5.97
CA ASN A 94 4.12 -2.07 6.71
C ASN A 94 3.85 -0.59 6.38
N ASP A 95 4.05 -0.22 5.12
CA ASP A 95 3.94 1.16 4.68
C ASP A 95 2.49 1.66 4.75
N PHE A 96 1.51 0.80 4.48
CA PHE A 96 0.10 1.17 4.65
C PHE A 96 -0.22 1.54 6.10
N ALA A 97 0.21 0.71 7.07
CA ALA A 97 0.03 1.00 8.49
C ALA A 97 0.74 2.29 8.92
N LYS A 98 1.95 2.54 8.40
CA LYS A 98 2.69 3.78 8.67
C LYS A 98 2.01 5.01 8.06
N ASN A 99 1.48 4.91 6.85
CA ASN A 99 0.74 5.99 6.19
C ASN A 99 -0.56 6.33 6.93
N LEU A 100 -1.20 5.34 7.56
CA LEU A 100 -2.35 5.55 8.44
C LEU A 100 -1.99 6.09 9.83
N GLY A 101 -0.70 6.19 10.17
CA GLY A 101 -0.26 6.60 11.50
C GLY A 101 -0.61 5.59 12.60
N LEU A 102 -0.72 4.30 12.26
CA LEU A 102 -1.00 3.26 13.25
C LEU A 102 0.16 3.11 14.25
N PRO A 103 -0.11 2.73 15.51
CA PRO A 103 0.91 2.40 16.48
C PRO A 103 1.87 1.33 15.95
N SER A 104 3.14 1.44 16.33
CA SER A 104 4.17 0.46 15.93
C SER A 104 4.29 -0.73 16.88
N ASP A 105 3.66 -0.65 18.05
CA ASP A 105 3.67 -1.65 19.11
C ASP A 105 2.34 -2.41 19.18
N LEU A 106 2.41 -3.68 19.57
CA LEU A 106 1.24 -4.54 19.61
C LEU A 106 0.14 -4.07 20.58
N PRO A 107 0.46 -3.58 21.80
CA PRO A 107 -0.56 -3.03 22.70
C PRO A 107 -1.36 -1.89 22.07
N GLY A 108 -0.68 -0.93 21.42
CA GLY A 108 -1.35 0.15 20.69
C GLY A 108 -2.22 -0.34 19.53
N ILE A 109 -1.78 -1.37 18.80
CA ILE A 109 -2.60 -2.00 17.75
C ILE A 109 -3.85 -2.68 18.34
N ILE A 110 -3.71 -3.39 19.46
CA ILE A 110 -4.87 -3.98 20.16
C ILE A 110 -5.83 -2.89 20.62
N ASP A 111 -5.33 -1.74 21.11
CA ASP A 111 -6.17 -0.58 21.44
C ASP A 111 -6.96 -0.10 20.23
N VAL A 112 -6.33 0.01 19.05
CA VAL A 112 -7.03 0.36 17.81
C VAL A 112 -8.12 -0.67 17.49
N LEU A 113 -7.82 -1.98 17.56
CA LEU A 113 -8.80 -3.05 17.29
C LEU A 113 -10.03 -3.01 18.21
N LEU A 114 -9.84 -2.61 19.47
CA LEU A 114 -10.90 -2.60 20.47
C LEU A 114 -11.67 -1.28 20.50
N LEU A 115 -10.95 -0.15 20.44
CA LEU A 115 -11.46 1.18 20.73
C LEU A 115 -11.43 2.14 19.53
N GLY A 116 -10.72 1.81 18.45
CA GLY A 116 -10.60 2.67 17.28
C GLY A 116 -11.93 2.91 16.56
N GLU A 117 -12.03 3.99 15.81
CA GLU A 117 -13.24 4.34 15.08
C GLU A 117 -13.05 4.08 13.58
N PRO A 118 -14.05 3.52 12.88
CA PRO A 118 -13.99 3.39 11.43
C PRO A 118 -13.95 4.78 10.78
N GLN A 119 -12.86 5.08 10.10
CA GLN A 119 -12.71 6.31 9.33
C GLN A 119 -12.63 6.01 7.83
N PRO A 120 -13.24 6.84 6.97
CA PRO A 120 -13.10 6.68 5.53
C PRO A 120 -11.67 7.02 5.13
N ILE A 121 -11.12 6.20 4.24
CA ILE A 121 -9.93 6.52 3.47
C ILE A 121 -10.26 6.42 1.99
N ASP A 122 -9.45 7.11 1.19
CA ASP A 122 -9.53 7.09 -0.25
C ASP A 122 -9.21 5.68 -0.77
N ALA A 123 -10.12 5.13 -1.57
CA ALA A 123 -9.86 3.98 -2.41
C ALA A 123 -9.56 4.49 -3.82
N VAL A 124 -8.50 3.99 -4.43
CA VAL A 124 -8.10 4.42 -5.77
C VAL A 124 -8.54 3.37 -6.77
N GLN A 125 -9.35 3.76 -7.74
CA GLN A 125 -9.69 2.89 -8.85
C GLN A 125 -8.66 3.08 -9.95
N VAL A 126 -7.90 2.04 -10.27
CA VAL A 126 -6.97 2.00 -11.41
C VAL A 126 -7.52 1.03 -12.43
N ASN A 127 -8.11 1.56 -13.51
CA ASN A 127 -8.92 0.79 -14.45
C ASN A 127 -10.00 -0.03 -13.72
N ASN A 128 -9.82 -1.35 -13.60
CA ASN A 128 -10.76 -2.28 -12.93
C ASN A 128 -10.25 -2.79 -11.57
N THR A 129 -9.11 -2.30 -11.08
CA THR A 129 -8.47 -2.75 -9.83
C THR A 129 -8.54 -1.67 -8.77
N HIS A 130 -8.85 -2.06 -7.53
CA HIS A 130 -8.74 -1.16 -6.38
C HIS A 130 -7.30 -1.16 -5.86
N VAL A 131 -6.76 0.03 -5.67
CA VAL A 131 -5.41 0.31 -5.19
C VAL A 131 -5.55 1.24 -3.99
N PHE A 132 -4.77 1.01 -2.94
CA PHE A 132 -4.94 1.70 -1.66
C PHE A 132 -3.74 2.58 -1.30
N ASN A 133 -2.56 2.28 -1.84
CA ASN A 133 -1.33 2.99 -1.53
C ASN A 133 -0.67 3.61 -2.77
N LEU A 134 -0.38 2.81 -3.80
CA LEU A 134 0.45 3.25 -4.93
C LEU A 134 0.13 2.48 -6.21
N ALA A 135 0.03 3.21 -7.32
CA ALA A 135 0.16 2.67 -8.67
C ALA A 135 1.48 3.15 -9.30
N GLY A 136 2.36 2.22 -9.62
CA GLY A 136 3.72 2.48 -10.11
C GLY A 136 3.96 1.92 -11.51
N TYR A 137 4.78 2.63 -12.27
CA TYR A 137 5.20 2.27 -13.62
C TYR A 137 6.68 2.65 -13.83
N GLY A 138 7.43 1.70 -14.41
CA GLY A 138 8.87 1.85 -14.63
C GLY A 138 9.68 1.01 -13.66
N ILE A 139 10.74 1.60 -13.11
CA ILE A 139 11.74 0.84 -12.34
C ILE A 139 11.16 0.16 -11.09
N ASP A 140 10.28 0.85 -10.38
CA ASP A 140 9.56 0.32 -9.21
C ASP A 140 8.73 -0.93 -9.58
N ALA A 141 7.93 -0.84 -10.64
CA ALA A 141 7.17 -1.98 -11.16
C ALA A 141 8.04 -3.12 -11.69
N GLU A 142 9.14 -2.79 -12.37
CA GLU A 142 10.11 -3.78 -12.86
C GLU A 142 10.80 -4.53 -11.71
N VAL A 143 11.06 -3.86 -10.58
CA VAL A 143 11.59 -4.49 -9.36
C VAL A 143 10.59 -5.46 -8.77
N VAL A 144 9.31 -5.07 -8.65
CA VAL A 144 8.26 -5.96 -8.13
C VAL A 144 8.10 -7.19 -9.01
N ASN A 145 7.95 -7.00 -10.32
CA ASN A 145 7.84 -8.11 -11.29
C ASN A 145 9.05 -9.06 -11.24
N TRP A 146 10.27 -8.52 -11.06
CA TRP A 146 11.47 -9.34 -10.89
C TRP A 146 11.42 -10.19 -9.62
N ILE A 147 10.97 -9.62 -8.50
CA ILE A 147 10.91 -10.30 -7.20
C ILE A 147 9.84 -11.39 -7.21
N GLU A 148 8.70 -11.16 -7.86
CA GLU A 148 7.68 -12.19 -8.03
C GLU A 148 8.18 -13.37 -8.87
N SER A 149 8.91 -13.08 -9.95
CA SER A 149 9.55 -14.12 -10.77
C SER A 149 10.68 -14.86 -10.03
N HIS A 150 11.17 -14.33 -8.90
CA HIS A 150 12.25 -14.90 -8.10
C HIS A 150 11.89 -14.93 -6.60
N PRO A 151 10.95 -15.77 -6.15
CA PRO A 151 10.41 -15.74 -4.78
C PRO A 151 11.46 -15.94 -3.67
N TRP A 152 12.59 -16.58 -3.98
CA TRP A 152 13.71 -16.74 -3.02
C TRP A 152 14.27 -15.39 -2.54
N ILE A 153 14.13 -14.32 -3.33
CA ILE A 153 14.56 -12.96 -2.95
C ILE A 153 13.74 -12.44 -1.78
N LYS A 154 12.43 -12.74 -1.71
CA LYS A 154 11.57 -12.37 -0.58
C LYS A 154 12.09 -12.97 0.73
N LYS A 155 12.71 -14.16 0.70
CA LYS A 155 13.36 -14.78 1.88
C LYS A 155 14.59 -13.98 2.34
N ILE A 156 15.35 -13.39 1.42
CA ILE A 156 16.54 -12.55 1.73
C ILE A 156 16.14 -11.16 2.27
N GLY A 157 14.88 -10.75 2.07
CA GLY A 157 14.34 -9.51 2.64
C GLY A 157 15.07 -8.28 2.11
N ARG A 158 15.25 -7.24 2.92
CA ARG A 158 15.80 -5.92 2.48
C ARG A 158 17.12 -6.01 1.71
N LEU A 159 18.00 -6.97 2.03
CA LEU A 159 19.25 -7.19 1.30
C LEU A 159 19.03 -7.69 -0.14
N GLY A 160 17.99 -8.51 -0.35
CA GLY A 160 17.60 -9.00 -1.68
C GLY A 160 17.14 -7.85 -2.58
N TYR A 161 16.34 -6.93 -2.04
CA TYR A 161 15.92 -5.71 -2.77
C TYR A 161 17.12 -4.87 -3.22
N GLY A 162 18.14 -4.73 -2.37
CA GLY A 162 19.36 -3.98 -2.71
C GLY A 162 20.16 -4.55 -3.89
N VAL A 163 20.06 -5.86 -4.16
CA VAL A 163 20.70 -6.51 -5.31
C VAL A 163 19.84 -6.40 -6.57
N VAL A 164 18.52 -6.48 -6.44
CA VAL A 164 17.59 -6.41 -7.59
C VAL A 164 17.62 -5.03 -8.24
N VAL A 165 17.65 -3.96 -7.45
CA VAL A 165 17.56 -2.58 -7.97
C VAL A 165 18.65 -2.27 -9.01
N PRO A 166 19.96 -2.50 -8.79
CA PRO A 166 20.98 -2.28 -9.82
C PRO A 166 20.79 -3.12 -11.09
N VAL A 167 20.35 -4.38 -10.95
CA VAL A 167 20.11 -5.28 -12.10
C VAL A 167 18.95 -4.77 -12.95
N VAL A 168 17.83 -4.42 -12.30
CA VAL A 168 16.66 -3.84 -12.97
C VAL A 168 17.02 -2.51 -13.61
N LEU A 169 17.68 -1.60 -12.87
CA LEU A 169 18.13 -0.32 -13.39
C LEU A 169 19.04 -0.45 -14.63
N TRP A 170 19.88 -1.48 -14.68
CA TRP A 170 20.72 -1.74 -15.85
C TRP A 170 19.90 -2.19 -17.07
N ARG A 171 18.82 -2.95 -16.87
CA ARG A 171 17.94 -3.44 -17.95
C ARG A 171 16.86 -2.45 -18.36
N HIS A 172 16.48 -1.56 -17.44
CA HIS A 172 15.40 -0.60 -17.60
C HIS A 172 15.59 0.25 -18.86
N ARG A 173 14.47 0.43 -19.58
CA ARG A 173 14.37 1.31 -20.74
C ARG A 173 13.34 2.40 -20.43
N PRO A 174 13.73 3.69 -20.52
CA PRO A 174 12.77 4.77 -20.34
C PRO A 174 11.65 4.69 -21.37
N PHE A 175 10.45 5.11 -20.97
CA PHE A 175 9.25 5.14 -21.80
C PHE A 175 8.74 6.57 -21.96
N HIS A 176 7.78 6.77 -22.86
CA HIS A 176 7.07 8.04 -23.00
C HIS A 176 5.71 7.90 -22.34
N VAL A 177 5.31 8.95 -21.63
CA VAL A 177 4.00 9.00 -20.99
C VAL A 177 3.38 10.37 -21.20
N ALA A 178 2.11 10.35 -21.55
CA ALA A 178 1.25 11.52 -21.61
C ALA A 178 0.19 11.38 -20.51
N VAL A 179 -0.04 12.43 -19.73
CA VAL A 179 -1.00 12.39 -18.62
C VAL A 179 -1.82 13.67 -18.56
N SER A 180 -3.13 13.51 -18.46
CA SER A 180 -4.10 14.56 -18.17
C SER A 180 -4.53 14.43 -16.72
N VAL A 181 -4.62 15.55 -16.01
CA VAL A 181 -5.02 15.62 -14.60
C VAL A 181 -6.29 16.48 -14.48
N ASP A 182 -7.35 15.92 -13.91
CA ASP A 182 -8.66 16.58 -13.72
C ASP A 182 -9.22 17.20 -15.01
N GLY A 183 -9.03 16.53 -16.15
CA GLY A 183 -9.48 16.99 -17.47
C GLY A 183 -8.75 18.22 -18.01
N LYS A 184 -7.60 18.58 -17.43
CA LYS A 184 -6.76 19.71 -17.86
C LYS A 184 -5.81 19.31 -19.01
N GLU A 185 -4.88 20.21 -19.34
CA GLU A 185 -3.89 20.02 -20.40
C GLU A 185 -3.11 18.71 -20.26
N LEU A 186 -2.75 18.16 -21.42
CA LEU A 186 -1.97 16.94 -21.52
C LEU A 186 -0.48 17.24 -21.27
N HIS A 187 0.08 16.66 -20.22
CA HIS A 187 1.50 16.78 -19.88
C HIS A 187 2.28 15.63 -20.49
N HIS A 188 3.36 15.95 -21.21
CA HIS A 188 4.21 14.96 -21.87
C HIS A 188 5.55 14.80 -21.15
N PHE A 189 5.88 13.56 -20.80
CA PHE A 189 7.14 13.19 -20.16
C PHE A 189 7.90 12.21 -21.06
N PRO A 190 8.80 12.70 -21.92
CA PRO A 190 9.68 11.83 -22.68
C PRO A 190 10.73 11.20 -21.77
N LYS A 191 11.06 9.93 -22.01
CA LYS A 191 12.07 9.18 -21.24
C LYS A 191 11.78 9.16 -19.73
N ALA A 192 10.53 8.91 -19.34
CA ALA A 192 10.15 8.60 -17.98
C ALA A 192 10.76 7.26 -17.55
N SER A 193 11.26 7.21 -16.32
CA SER A 193 11.81 6.00 -15.70
C SER A 193 11.12 5.61 -14.40
N ILE A 194 10.48 6.58 -13.75
CA ILE A 194 9.61 6.40 -12.59
C ILE A 194 8.37 7.21 -12.89
N PHE A 195 7.20 6.59 -12.81
CA PHE A 195 5.92 7.26 -12.89
C PHE A 195 5.01 6.59 -11.85
N ALA A 196 4.64 7.36 -10.83
CA ALA A 196 3.89 6.84 -9.69
C ALA A 196 2.70 7.74 -9.41
N ILE A 197 1.51 7.15 -9.22
CA ILE A 197 0.35 7.81 -8.64
C ILE A 197 0.17 7.25 -7.23
N ALA A 198 0.43 8.11 -6.25
CA ALA A 198 0.47 7.77 -4.84
C ALA A 198 -0.77 8.30 -4.12
N ASN A 199 -1.43 7.42 -3.38
CA ASN A 199 -2.41 7.77 -2.35
C ASN A 199 -1.70 7.97 -1.00
N GLY A 200 -0.78 7.05 -0.66
CA GLY A 200 0.02 7.12 0.55
C GLY A 200 1.41 7.72 0.32
N ALA A 201 1.98 8.33 1.36
CA ALA A 201 3.29 8.96 1.27
C ALA A 201 4.45 7.96 1.15
N LEU A 202 4.32 6.81 1.83
CA LEU A 202 5.32 5.76 1.95
C LEU A 202 5.01 4.56 1.06
N PHE A 203 6.05 3.97 0.49
CA PHE A 203 6.00 2.67 -0.19
C PHE A 203 7.34 1.94 -0.11
N GLY A 204 7.37 0.67 -0.51
CA GLY A 204 8.60 -0.10 -0.73
C GLY A 204 9.56 -0.18 0.47
N GLY A 205 9.05 -0.19 1.70
CA GLY A 205 9.84 -0.27 2.93
C GLY A 205 10.28 1.07 3.49
N GLY A 206 9.41 2.08 3.41
CA GLY A 206 9.61 3.41 3.98
C GLY A 206 10.20 4.46 3.02
N MET A 207 10.19 4.19 1.71
CA MET A 207 10.53 5.21 0.70
C MET A 207 9.39 6.23 0.65
N ARG A 208 9.70 7.51 0.79
CA ARG A 208 8.72 8.60 0.75
C ARG A 208 8.51 9.06 -0.69
N ILE A 209 7.79 8.30 -1.53
CA ILE A 209 7.59 8.64 -2.95
C ILE A 209 6.90 9.99 -3.12
N ALA A 210 5.86 10.24 -2.33
CA ALA A 210 5.06 11.45 -2.33
C ALA A 210 4.94 11.96 -0.88
N PRO A 211 5.94 12.70 -0.35
CA PRO A 211 6.00 13.04 1.07
C PRO A 211 4.80 13.81 1.64
N THR A 212 4.02 14.44 0.77
CA THR A 212 2.83 15.24 1.11
C THR A 212 1.52 14.50 0.91
N ALA A 213 1.56 13.24 0.44
CA ALA A 213 0.35 12.46 0.18
C ALA A 213 -0.34 12.04 1.49
N SER A 214 -1.67 12.01 1.45
CA SER A 214 -2.53 11.59 2.56
C SER A 214 -3.54 10.59 2.02
N LEU A 215 -3.82 9.54 2.80
CA LEU A 215 -4.77 8.49 2.40
C LEU A 215 -6.24 8.94 2.48
N SER A 216 -6.54 10.17 2.89
CA SER A 216 -7.91 10.61 3.18
C SER A 216 -8.22 12.07 2.81
N ASP A 217 -7.35 12.73 2.03
CA ASP A 217 -7.57 14.12 1.60
C ASP A 217 -8.34 14.24 0.26
N GLY A 218 -8.68 13.11 -0.35
CA GLY A 218 -9.36 13.01 -1.63
C GLY A 218 -8.47 13.38 -2.81
N GLN A 219 -7.15 13.41 -2.66
CA GLN A 219 -6.19 13.79 -3.68
C GLN A 219 -5.14 12.70 -3.91
N LEU A 220 -4.81 12.44 -5.18
CA LEU A 220 -3.68 11.60 -5.55
C LEU A 220 -2.48 12.45 -5.92
N ASN A 221 -1.31 11.90 -5.69
CA ASN A 221 -0.03 12.56 -5.90
C ASN A 221 0.72 11.86 -7.03
N LEU A 222 0.80 12.51 -8.18
CA LEU A 222 1.63 12.07 -9.30
C LEU A 222 3.09 12.46 -9.04
N VAL A 223 4.01 11.52 -9.21
CA VAL A 223 5.46 11.73 -9.16
C VAL A 223 6.08 11.10 -10.41
N VAL A 224 6.71 11.93 -11.24
CA VAL A 224 7.36 11.49 -12.47
C VAL A 224 8.83 11.89 -12.45
N ALA A 225 9.73 10.93 -12.67
CA ALA A 225 11.14 11.18 -12.92
C ALA A 225 11.46 10.88 -14.38
N SER A 226 11.85 11.91 -15.15
CA SER A 226 12.05 11.83 -16.59
C SER A 226 13.39 12.40 -17.04
N GLY A 227 14.00 11.81 -18.07
CA GLY A 227 15.24 12.32 -18.66
C GLY A 227 16.50 12.11 -17.81
N LEU A 228 16.44 11.20 -16.84
CA LEU A 228 17.56 10.90 -15.95
C LEU A 228 18.48 9.81 -16.51
N SER A 229 19.79 9.96 -16.25
CA SER A 229 20.74 8.86 -16.42
C SER A 229 20.53 7.79 -15.34
N LYS A 230 20.95 6.54 -15.60
CA LYS A 230 20.88 5.45 -14.62
C LYS A 230 21.57 5.82 -13.29
N PHE A 231 22.72 6.48 -13.35
CA PHE A 231 23.43 6.92 -12.16
C PHE A 231 22.69 8.04 -11.40
N SER A 232 22.04 8.96 -12.12
CA SER A 232 21.18 9.98 -11.50
C SER A 232 19.98 9.34 -10.80
N ILE A 233 19.38 8.30 -11.38
CA ILE A 233 18.29 7.54 -10.77
C ILE A 233 18.76 6.85 -9.48
N LEU A 234 19.94 6.23 -9.48
CA LEU A 234 20.50 5.61 -8.28
C LEU A 234 20.70 6.63 -7.14
N ARG A 235 21.16 7.85 -7.47
CA ARG A 235 21.23 8.96 -6.51
C ARG A 235 19.85 9.46 -6.06
N LEU A 236 18.84 9.37 -6.91
CA LEU A 236 17.47 9.73 -6.56
C LEU A 236 16.89 8.75 -5.52
N PHE A 237 17.17 7.45 -5.67
CA PHE A 237 16.76 6.42 -4.70
C PHE A 237 17.35 6.63 -3.30
N THR A 238 18.50 7.29 -3.12
CA THR A 238 18.98 7.61 -1.76
C THR A 238 18.23 8.80 -1.16
N ARG A 239 17.80 9.75 -1.99
CA ARG A 239 17.00 10.92 -1.58
C ARG A 239 15.55 10.56 -1.24
N ILE A 240 14.99 9.53 -1.88
CA ILE A 240 13.59 9.12 -1.69
C ILE A 240 13.27 8.70 -0.24
N TYR A 241 14.22 8.09 0.47
CA TYR A 241 14.04 7.74 1.89
C TYR A 241 13.92 8.97 2.80
N ARG A 242 14.49 10.11 2.37
CA ARG A 242 14.34 11.41 3.05
C ARG A 242 13.17 12.21 2.49
N GLY A 243 12.56 11.78 1.38
CA GLY A 243 11.55 12.53 0.64
C GLY A 243 12.10 13.73 -0.12
N THR A 244 13.42 13.90 -0.22
CA THR A 244 14.03 15.10 -0.84
C THR A 244 14.24 14.95 -2.34
N HIS A 245 13.87 13.83 -2.94
CA HIS A 245 13.91 13.63 -4.40
C HIS A 245 12.95 14.56 -5.14
N VAL A 246 11.85 14.98 -4.50
CA VAL A 246 10.85 15.90 -5.09
C VAL A 246 11.41 17.28 -5.45
N SER A 247 12.53 17.69 -4.87
CA SER A 247 13.20 18.96 -5.22
C SER A 247 14.21 18.82 -6.36
N HIS A 248 14.36 17.63 -6.95
CA HIS A 248 15.23 17.42 -8.09
C HIS A 248 14.59 17.99 -9.37
N PRO A 249 15.30 18.78 -10.21
CA PRO A 249 14.70 19.42 -11.39
C PRO A 249 14.07 18.49 -12.43
N ALA A 250 14.55 17.24 -12.46
CA ALA A 250 14.01 16.18 -13.34
C ALA A 250 12.83 15.40 -12.73
N VAL A 251 12.36 15.79 -11.54
CA VAL A 251 11.19 15.22 -10.88
C VAL A 251 10.06 16.23 -10.96
N THR A 252 8.94 15.81 -11.53
CA THR A 252 7.71 16.59 -11.56
C THR A 252 6.71 15.98 -10.59
N CYS A 253 6.08 16.82 -9.78
CA CYS A 253 5.01 16.41 -8.87
C CYS A 253 3.73 17.17 -9.22
N MET A 254 2.61 16.46 -9.27
CA MET A 254 1.29 17.04 -9.53
C MET A 254 0.27 16.40 -8.58
N THR A 255 -0.83 17.10 -8.31
CA THR A 255 -1.95 16.56 -7.53
C THR A 255 -3.25 16.68 -8.30
N GLY A 256 -4.16 15.74 -8.09
CA GLY A 256 -5.47 15.72 -8.74
C GLY A 256 -6.31 14.56 -8.24
N ARG A 257 -7.54 14.47 -8.73
CA ARG A 257 -8.52 13.42 -8.37
C ARG A 257 -8.72 12.40 -9.46
N HIS A 258 -8.49 12.80 -10.71
CA HIS A 258 -8.67 11.98 -11.90
C HIS A 258 -7.48 12.11 -12.84
N PHE A 259 -6.91 10.99 -13.25
CA PHE A 259 -5.77 10.91 -14.15
C PHE A 259 -6.12 10.02 -15.34
N ILE A 260 -5.84 10.51 -16.54
CA ILE A 260 -5.87 9.70 -17.76
C ILE A 260 -4.46 9.67 -18.30
N ILE A 261 -3.90 8.46 -18.40
CA ILE A 261 -2.52 8.22 -18.74
C ILE A 261 -2.44 7.38 -20.01
N GLU A 262 -1.59 7.80 -20.94
CA GLU A 262 -1.28 7.07 -22.16
C GLU A 262 0.22 6.81 -22.23
N PHE A 263 0.59 5.56 -22.50
CA PHE A 263 1.98 5.13 -22.51
C PHE A 263 2.42 4.76 -23.94
N SER A 264 3.67 5.07 -24.26
CA SER A 264 4.31 4.65 -25.53
C SER A 264 5.80 4.32 -25.37
N GLY A 265 6.29 3.41 -26.20
CA GLY A 265 7.61 2.77 -26.01
C GLY A 265 7.47 1.37 -25.38
N PRO A 266 8.56 0.73 -24.91
CA PRO A 266 8.52 -0.61 -24.32
C PRO A 266 8.54 -0.56 -22.78
N PRO A 267 7.37 -0.48 -22.14
CA PRO A 267 7.22 -0.74 -20.73
C PRO A 267 7.03 -2.25 -20.49
N THR A 268 7.43 -2.74 -19.32
CA THR A 268 7.44 -4.20 -19.05
C THR A 268 6.58 -4.66 -17.88
N ALA A 269 6.18 -3.76 -16.97
CA ALA A 269 5.31 -4.10 -15.84
C ALA A 269 4.65 -2.84 -15.24
N ALA A 270 3.46 -3.01 -14.69
CA ALA A 270 2.84 -2.10 -13.74
C ALA A 270 2.90 -2.72 -12.35
N GLU A 271 2.94 -1.92 -11.29
CA GLU A 271 2.69 -2.41 -9.92
C GLU A 271 1.52 -1.67 -9.29
N TYR A 272 0.70 -2.41 -8.54
CA TYR A 272 -0.32 -1.85 -7.67
C TYR A 272 -0.14 -2.42 -6.27
N ASP A 273 0.12 -1.56 -5.28
CA ASP A 273 0.37 -1.93 -3.87
C ASP A 273 1.43 -3.03 -3.65
N GLY A 274 2.43 -3.11 -4.53
CA GLY A 274 3.52 -4.07 -4.44
C GLY A 274 3.24 -5.43 -5.09
N GLU A 275 2.14 -5.56 -5.84
CA GLU A 275 1.83 -6.72 -6.69
C GLU A 275 2.00 -6.35 -8.18
N ALA A 276 2.54 -7.25 -9.00
CA ALA A 276 2.78 -7.00 -10.42
C ALA A 276 1.52 -7.19 -11.27
N TYR A 277 1.35 -6.30 -12.24
CA TYR A 277 0.26 -6.32 -13.22
C TYR A 277 0.81 -6.19 -14.65
N PRO A 278 0.09 -6.75 -15.65
CA PRO A 278 0.40 -6.50 -17.05
C PRO A 278 0.43 -5.01 -17.35
N PHE A 279 1.38 -4.59 -18.18
CA PHE A 279 1.50 -3.18 -18.52
C PHE A 279 0.34 -2.70 -19.41
N PRO A 280 -0.41 -1.66 -19.03
CA PRO A 280 -1.53 -1.15 -19.81
C PRO A 280 -1.08 -0.14 -20.87
N TYR A 281 -1.73 -0.12 -22.03
CA TYR A 281 -1.53 0.96 -23.02
C TYR A 281 -2.08 2.31 -22.52
N ARG A 282 -3.24 2.26 -21.86
CA ARG A 282 -3.94 3.40 -21.27
C ARG A 282 -4.38 3.04 -19.86
N THR A 283 -4.20 3.98 -18.94
CA THR A 283 -4.68 3.86 -17.56
C THR A 283 -5.57 5.03 -17.23
N GLU A 284 -6.71 4.74 -16.63
CA GLU A 284 -7.54 5.72 -15.96
C GLU A 284 -7.50 5.50 -14.46
N VAL A 285 -7.21 6.55 -13.71
CA VAL A 285 -7.11 6.52 -12.24
C VAL A 285 -8.02 7.56 -11.64
N HIS A 286 -8.87 7.17 -10.70
CA HIS A 286 -9.68 8.13 -9.95
C HIS A 286 -9.83 7.74 -8.48
N VAL A 287 -9.94 8.76 -7.64
CA VAL A 287 -10.30 8.58 -6.23
C VAL A 287 -11.79 8.26 -6.13
N GLN A 288 -12.11 7.30 -5.28
CA GLN A 288 -13.47 7.04 -4.82
C GLN A 288 -13.47 6.81 -3.30
N PRO A 289 -14.52 7.25 -2.59
CA PRO A 289 -14.75 6.78 -1.24
C PRO A 289 -15.06 5.28 -1.30
N GLY A 290 -14.33 4.45 -0.56
CA GLY A 290 -14.55 3.00 -0.68
C GLY A 290 -14.11 2.16 0.49
N LEU A 291 -13.09 2.58 1.25
CA LEU A 291 -12.56 1.79 2.35
C LEU A 291 -12.74 2.51 3.67
N ARG A 292 -13.32 1.81 4.66
CA ARG A 292 -13.32 2.27 6.06
C ARG A 292 -12.24 1.51 6.80
N VAL A 293 -11.37 2.22 7.50
CA VAL A 293 -10.29 1.63 8.29
C VAL A 293 -10.45 2.02 9.75
N LEU A 294 -10.20 1.07 10.63
CA LEU A 294 -10.16 1.30 12.06
C LEU A 294 -8.89 2.09 12.42
N LEU A 295 -9.06 3.32 12.90
CA LEU A 295 -7.94 4.20 13.29
C LEU A 295 -8.03 4.55 14.79
N PRO A 296 -6.90 4.93 15.43
CA PRO A 296 -6.93 5.45 16.79
C PRO A 296 -7.96 6.59 16.90
N MET A 297 -8.69 6.64 18.02
CA MET A 297 -9.48 7.82 18.33
C MET A 297 -8.54 9.02 18.38
N GLN A 298 -8.79 10.04 17.55
CA GLN A 298 -8.14 11.33 17.74
C GLN A 298 -8.59 11.85 19.10
N THR A 299 -7.66 11.91 20.07
CA THR A 299 -7.88 12.72 21.26
C THR A 299 -8.01 14.15 20.76
N LEU A 300 -9.20 14.75 20.92
CA LEU A 300 -9.36 16.19 20.77
C LEU A 300 -8.24 16.85 21.59
N PRO A 301 -7.47 17.80 21.02
CA PRO A 301 -6.51 18.53 21.82
C PRO A 301 -7.29 19.20 22.96
N THR A 302 -6.96 18.80 24.19
CA THR A 302 -7.44 19.44 25.43
C THR A 302 -6.91 20.86 25.54
#